data_AF-A0A7W1NBR4-F1
#
_entry.id   AF-A0A7W1NBR4-F1
#
_cell.length_a   1.000
_cell.length_b   1.000
_cell.length_c   1.000
_cell.angle_alpha   90.00
_cell.angle_beta   90.00
_cell.angle_gamma   90.00
#
_symmetry.space_group_name_H-M   'P 1'
#
loop_
_entity.id
_entity.type
_entity.pdbx_description
1 polymer ?
#
loop_
_entity_poly.entity_id
_entity_poly.type
_entity_poly.pdbx_seq_one_letter_code
_entity_poly.pdbx_strand_id
1 'polypeptide(L)'
;MGEPATTTDTRLDGVTYEVVRQRLLAEGEALAARVRELDGKRRALFGGVETALSAHHKVRTDNACVARDLVRVGAKLLLGCDVRMGLKSQVQIEDVFVELTPGSEAIEAGRPTSLASEAFAKDFRELFQYHKDARLLQLRRTGQWLLAAFQSGQKLSDLRVLRWRIDGHGAGERLSYVDNRGERDATFPPPHDVAWIRAGRDAHVQGQHPHVNVLDTVFVECVGGDLTVKVEDNTSTGAGVYSEPVDEANQGLDDAEIWYAGLENLVLLRIKPYREPDYRHLVFNKLTKRAQRIDAIGSSCQQLPEGHGIVFPGGYYLANGTAKVFPQPLDGFEFLALHRSPNGEDLLYVYHHRADGRYALLRYNVIARAIDTPLVCNGYTLHPDGRLACLRADPEPARLHTIEFWSTPFHDEAHAVGAPVDG
;
A
#
# COMPACT_ATOMS: atom_id res chain seq x y z
N MET A 1 -41.80 57.20 30.42
CA MET A 1 -40.55 57.39 29.64
C MET A 1 -39.69 56.17 29.91
N GLY A 2 -39.67 55.22 28.98
CA GLY A 2 -38.78 54.07 29.00
C GLY A 2 -37.97 54.11 27.70
N GLU A 3 -36.66 54.15 27.85
CA GLU A 3 -35.66 54.39 26.81
C GLU A 3 -35.39 53.10 26.02
N PRO A 4 -35.36 53.09 24.67
CA PRO A 4 -34.99 51.93 23.89
C PRO A 4 -33.48 51.94 23.64
N ALA A 5 -32.69 51.37 24.53
CA ALA A 5 -31.26 51.17 24.34
C ALA A 5 -30.96 49.66 24.31
N THR A 6 -31.08 49.03 23.13
CA THR A 6 -30.54 47.67 22.92
C THR A 6 -30.33 47.29 21.46
N THR A 7 -30.85 48.05 20.50
CA THR A 7 -30.73 47.71 19.06
C THR A 7 -29.45 48.26 18.39
N THR A 8 -28.82 49.28 18.98
CA THR A 8 -27.64 49.94 18.39
C THR A 8 -26.35 49.17 18.68
N ASP A 9 -26.27 48.53 19.84
CA ASP A 9 -25.07 47.84 20.35
C ASP A 9 -24.79 46.54 19.58
N THR A 10 -25.82 45.71 19.37
CA THR A 10 -25.74 44.49 18.52
C THR A 10 -25.39 44.79 17.07
N ARG A 11 -25.72 46.00 16.60
CA ARG A 11 -25.46 46.44 15.23
C ARG A 11 -24.02 46.96 15.06
N LEU A 12 -23.44 47.56 16.11
CA LEU A 12 -22.02 47.94 16.19
C LEU A 12 -21.12 46.70 16.32
N ASP A 13 -21.54 45.69 17.09
CA ASP A 13 -20.86 44.41 17.20
C ASP A 13 -20.85 43.63 15.88
N GLY A 14 -21.99 43.62 15.16
CA GLY A 14 -22.08 43.01 13.83
C GLY A 14 -21.19 43.68 12.78
N VAL A 15 -21.07 45.01 12.81
CA VAL A 15 -20.16 45.76 11.92
C VAL A 15 -18.70 45.49 12.28
N THR A 16 -18.37 45.42 13.57
CA THR A 16 -17.00 45.11 14.03
C THR A 16 -16.59 43.68 13.67
N TYR A 17 -17.50 42.72 13.84
CA TYR A 17 -17.32 41.33 13.42
C TYR A 17 -17.08 41.21 11.91
N GLU A 18 -17.91 41.85 11.08
CA GLU A 18 -17.75 41.78 9.62
C GLU A 18 -16.44 42.42 9.14
N VAL A 19 -16.00 43.53 9.77
CA VAL A 19 -14.71 44.16 9.46
C VAL A 19 -13.53 43.23 9.81
N VAL A 20 -13.56 42.59 10.98
CA VAL A 20 -12.53 41.62 11.37
C VAL A 20 -12.54 40.40 10.45
N ARG A 21 -13.73 39.88 10.11
CA ARG A 21 -13.90 38.77 9.19
C ARG A 21 -13.35 39.09 7.79
N GLN A 22 -13.66 40.26 7.24
CA GLN A 22 -13.12 40.70 5.94
C GLN A 22 -11.60 40.82 5.96
N ARG A 23 -11.02 41.38 7.04
CA ARG A 23 -9.56 41.46 7.19
C ARG A 23 -8.91 40.07 7.26
N LEU A 24 -9.48 39.16 8.05
CA LEU A 24 -8.99 37.77 8.15
C LEU A 24 -9.07 37.04 6.80
N LEU A 25 -10.13 37.26 6.03
CA LEU A 25 -10.26 36.70 4.68
C LEU A 25 -9.18 37.28 3.74
N ALA A 26 -8.95 38.59 3.76
CA ALA A 26 -7.92 39.24 2.93
C ALA A 26 -6.49 38.77 3.29
N GLU A 27 -6.18 38.64 4.58
CA GLU A 27 -4.90 38.06 5.04
C GLU A 27 -4.78 36.59 4.61
N GLY A 28 -5.87 35.82 4.70
CA GLY A 28 -5.93 34.43 4.21
C GLY A 28 -5.65 34.32 2.71
N GLU A 29 -6.23 35.21 1.90
CA GLU A 29 -6.00 35.26 0.45
C GLU A 29 -4.56 35.66 0.11
N ALA A 30 -4.00 36.66 0.81
CA ALA A 30 -2.62 37.09 0.64
C ALA A 30 -1.62 35.99 1.01
N LEU A 31 -1.86 35.28 2.11
CA LEU A 31 -1.08 34.11 2.51
C LEU A 31 -1.17 33.01 1.45
N ALA A 32 -2.39 32.67 0.99
CA ALA A 32 -2.59 31.65 -0.02
C ALA A 32 -1.87 31.99 -1.34
N ALA A 33 -1.82 33.27 -1.72
CA ALA A 33 -1.08 33.74 -2.89
C ALA A 33 0.44 33.53 -2.73
N ARG A 34 1.01 33.91 -1.58
CA ARG A 34 2.45 33.70 -1.29
C ARG A 34 2.81 32.22 -1.25
N VAL A 35 1.94 31.39 -0.68
CA VAL A 35 2.12 29.93 -0.65
C VAL A 35 2.13 29.36 -2.07
N ARG A 36 1.21 29.78 -2.95
CA ARG A 36 1.21 29.36 -4.36
C ARG A 36 2.46 29.80 -5.10
N GLU A 37 2.95 31.02 -4.86
CA GLU A 37 4.18 31.51 -5.47
C GLU A 37 5.40 30.69 -5.01
N LEU A 38 5.49 30.40 -3.71
CA LEU A 38 6.55 29.57 -3.13
C LEU A 38 6.52 28.15 -3.70
N ASP A 39 5.33 27.54 -3.79
CA ASP A 39 5.17 26.21 -4.40
C ASP A 39 5.51 26.21 -5.90
N GLY A 40 5.24 27.29 -6.62
CA GLY A 40 5.67 27.47 -8.01
C GLY A 40 7.20 27.48 -8.14
N LYS A 41 7.89 28.25 -7.29
CA LYS A 41 9.37 28.28 -7.22
C LYS A 41 9.95 26.91 -6.84
N ARG A 42 9.34 26.22 -5.87
CA ARG A 42 9.72 24.86 -5.46
C ARG A 42 9.64 23.90 -6.64
N ARG A 43 8.52 23.87 -7.37
CA ARG A 43 8.36 22.98 -8.54
C ARG A 43 9.35 23.29 -9.65
N ALA A 44 9.68 24.56 -9.87
CA ALA A 44 10.68 24.97 -10.85
C ALA A 44 12.10 24.51 -10.46
N LEU A 45 12.47 24.66 -9.19
CA LEU A 45 13.82 24.32 -8.71
C LEU A 45 14.05 22.83 -8.50
N PHE A 46 13.04 22.12 -7.98
CA PHE A 46 13.19 20.72 -7.57
C PHE A 46 12.58 19.72 -8.55
N GLY A 47 11.85 20.18 -9.58
CA GLY A 47 11.31 19.35 -10.64
C GLY A 47 10.34 18.27 -10.13
N GLY A 48 9.04 18.53 -10.20
CA GLY A 48 8.05 17.46 -10.01
C GLY A 48 8.01 16.58 -11.26
N VAL A 49 8.67 15.42 -11.24
CA VAL A 49 8.47 14.41 -12.29
C VAL A 49 7.05 13.87 -12.13
N GLU A 50 6.15 14.31 -13.01
CA GLU A 50 4.79 13.77 -13.04
C GLU A 50 4.83 12.30 -13.43
N THR A 51 4.01 11.50 -12.73
CA THR A 51 3.88 10.08 -13.08
C THR A 51 3.08 9.97 -14.37
N ALA A 52 3.74 9.62 -15.47
CA ALA A 52 3.12 9.58 -16.79
C ALA A 52 3.53 8.34 -17.58
N LEU A 53 2.59 7.76 -18.33
CA LEU A 53 2.87 6.66 -19.25
C LEU A 53 3.76 7.17 -20.38
N SER A 54 4.98 6.63 -20.45
CA SER A 54 6.00 7.01 -21.42
C SER A 54 6.01 6.09 -22.65
N ALA A 55 5.76 4.79 -22.47
CA ALA A 55 5.72 3.82 -23.55
C ALA A 55 4.85 2.62 -23.19
N HIS A 56 4.37 1.90 -24.22
CA HIS A 56 3.70 0.63 -24.08
C HIS A 56 4.21 -0.33 -25.16
N HIS A 57 4.55 -1.55 -24.78
CA HIS A 57 5.06 -2.57 -25.69
C HIS A 57 4.28 -3.87 -25.52
N LYS A 58 4.08 -4.56 -26.63
CA LYS A 58 3.57 -5.92 -26.65
C LYS A 58 4.73 -6.89 -26.84
N VAL A 59 4.85 -7.86 -25.97
CA VAL A 59 5.91 -8.87 -25.97
C VAL A 59 5.30 -10.22 -26.28
N ARG A 60 5.86 -10.92 -27.27
CA ARG A 60 5.42 -12.27 -27.62
C ARG A 60 6.35 -13.30 -26.99
N THR A 61 5.76 -14.23 -26.25
CA THR A 61 6.41 -15.45 -25.74
C THR A 61 6.14 -16.63 -26.67
N ASP A 62 7.03 -17.62 -26.65
CA ASP A 62 6.91 -18.81 -27.52
C ASP A 62 5.66 -19.63 -27.19
N ASN A 63 5.43 -19.83 -25.89
CA ASN A 63 4.32 -20.62 -25.35
C ASN A 63 3.27 -19.72 -24.70
N ALA A 64 2.01 -20.14 -24.77
CA ALA A 64 0.96 -19.47 -24.02
C ALA A 64 1.18 -19.69 -22.53
N CYS A 65 1.20 -18.61 -21.76
CA CYS A 65 1.46 -18.63 -20.33
C CYS A 65 0.68 -17.53 -19.63
N VAL A 66 0.52 -17.65 -18.31
CA VAL A 66 0.04 -16.56 -17.48
C VAL A 66 1.28 -15.82 -16.99
N ALA A 67 1.46 -14.56 -17.39
CA ALA A 67 2.58 -13.77 -16.90
C ALA A 67 2.35 -13.43 -15.41
N ARG A 68 3.32 -13.82 -14.57
CA ARG A 68 3.22 -13.80 -13.11
C ARG A 68 3.96 -12.66 -12.45
N ASP A 69 5.07 -12.25 -13.04
CA ASP A 69 5.88 -11.17 -12.49
C ASP A 69 6.92 -10.64 -13.48
N LEU A 70 7.50 -9.50 -13.18
CA LEU A 70 8.50 -8.82 -13.99
C LEU A 70 9.54 -8.14 -13.11
N VAL A 71 10.81 -8.49 -13.27
CA VAL A 71 11.92 -7.86 -12.54
C VAL A 71 13.01 -7.40 -13.48
N ARG A 72 13.71 -6.31 -13.13
CA ARG A 72 14.91 -5.90 -13.86
C ARG A 72 16.07 -6.86 -13.56
N VAL A 73 16.93 -7.11 -14.54
CA VAL A 73 18.24 -7.77 -14.39
C VAL A 73 19.23 -7.02 -15.27
N GLY A 74 20.07 -6.19 -14.66
CA GLY A 74 20.94 -5.30 -15.42
C GLY A 74 20.16 -4.31 -16.29
N ALA A 75 20.46 -4.30 -17.59
CA ALA A 75 19.74 -3.53 -18.60
C ALA A 75 18.51 -4.26 -19.19
N LYS A 76 18.31 -5.52 -18.82
CA LYS A 76 17.23 -6.39 -19.31
C LYS A 76 16.12 -6.51 -18.27
N LEU A 77 15.01 -7.09 -18.68
CA LEU A 77 13.94 -7.53 -17.78
C LEU A 77 13.87 -9.06 -17.81
N LEU A 78 13.43 -9.64 -16.70
CA LEU A 78 13.12 -11.06 -16.58
C LEU A 78 11.62 -11.18 -16.32
N LEU A 79 10.92 -11.77 -17.27
CA LEU A 79 9.52 -12.12 -17.19
C LEU A 79 9.39 -13.51 -16.57
N GLY A 80 8.59 -13.59 -15.51
CA GLY A 80 8.20 -14.84 -14.87
C GLY A 80 6.83 -15.28 -15.37
N CYS A 81 6.70 -16.56 -15.72
CA CYS A 81 5.51 -17.14 -16.33
C CYS A 81 5.05 -18.37 -15.53
N ASP A 82 3.74 -18.49 -15.36
CA ASP A 82 3.10 -19.75 -14.98
C ASP A 82 2.62 -20.46 -16.24
N VAL A 83 3.03 -21.71 -16.41
CA VAL A 83 2.74 -22.52 -17.58
C VAL A 83 1.91 -23.71 -17.18
N ARG A 84 0.72 -23.84 -17.78
CA ARG A 84 -0.06 -25.07 -17.67
C ARG A 84 0.58 -26.13 -18.54
N MET A 85 0.91 -27.28 -17.94
CA MET A 85 1.40 -28.44 -18.69
C MET A 85 0.32 -28.89 -19.67
N GLY A 86 0.51 -28.57 -20.96
CA GLY A 86 -0.28 -29.13 -22.05
C GLY A 86 0.20 -30.54 -22.39
N LEU A 87 0.64 -30.74 -23.64
CA LEU A 87 1.19 -32.03 -24.11
C LEU A 87 2.64 -32.28 -23.70
N LYS A 88 3.31 -31.32 -23.02
CA LYS A 88 4.71 -31.47 -22.59
C LYS A 88 4.78 -32.41 -21.38
N SER A 89 5.74 -33.34 -21.39
CA SER A 89 6.00 -34.24 -20.27
C SER A 89 6.78 -33.59 -19.13
N GLN A 90 7.50 -32.50 -19.40
CA GLN A 90 8.34 -31.78 -18.43
C GLN A 90 8.36 -30.27 -18.72
N VAL A 91 8.29 -29.46 -17.66
CA VAL A 91 8.47 -28.00 -17.72
C VAL A 91 9.96 -27.67 -17.88
N GLN A 92 10.30 -26.83 -18.86
CA GLN A 92 11.66 -26.34 -19.08
C GLN A 92 11.85 -24.95 -18.47
N ILE A 93 13.10 -24.53 -18.30
CA ILE A 93 13.44 -23.21 -17.72
C ILE A 93 12.84 -22.08 -18.58
N GLU A 94 12.99 -22.19 -19.91
CA GLU A 94 12.46 -21.24 -20.89
C GLU A 94 10.92 -21.20 -20.97
N ASP A 95 10.24 -22.16 -20.35
CA ASP A 95 8.78 -22.09 -20.20
C ASP A 95 8.36 -21.15 -19.05
N VAL A 96 9.20 -21.01 -18.03
CA VAL A 96 8.90 -20.24 -16.81
C VAL A 96 9.59 -18.87 -16.82
N PHE A 97 10.74 -18.75 -17.47
CA PHE A 97 11.56 -17.54 -17.47
C PHE A 97 11.86 -17.10 -18.89
N VAL A 98 11.52 -15.84 -19.18
CA VAL A 98 11.81 -15.21 -20.47
C VAL A 98 12.60 -13.94 -20.23
N GLU A 99 13.77 -13.84 -20.86
CA GLU A 99 14.59 -12.64 -20.77
C GLU A 99 14.17 -11.67 -21.86
N LEU A 100 13.93 -10.43 -21.46
CA LEU A 100 13.41 -9.38 -22.31
C LEU A 100 14.47 -8.31 -22.45
N THR A 101 14.85 -8.01 -23.70
CA THR A 101 15.81 -6.96 -24.01
C THR A 101 15.06 -5.76 -24.59
N PRO A 102 14.92 -4.65 -23.84
CA PRO A 102 14.31 -3.44 -24.37
C PRO A 102 15.19 -2.85 -25.49
N GLY A 103 14.64 -2.74 -26.70
CA GLY A 103 15.20 -1.99 -27.82
C GLY A 103 14.54 -0.61 -27.97
N SER A 104 14.90 0.12 -29.02
CA SER A 104 14.32 1.45 -29.31
C SER A 104 12.85 1.40 -29.74
N GLU A 105 12.45 0.35 -30.47
CA GLU A 105 11.09 0.22 -31.04
C GLU A 105 10.32 -0.96 -30.44
N ALA A 106 11.01 -2.03 -30.06
CA ALA A 106 10.41 -3.27 -29.58
C ALA A 106 11.20 -3.86 -28.42
N ILE A 107 10.54 -4.73 -27.66
CA ILE A 107 11.18 -5.57 -26.65
C ILE A 107 11.38 -6.95 -27.27
N GLU A 108 12.62 -7.40 -27.33
CA GLU A 108 12.96 -8.72 -27.83
C GLU A 108 12.86 -9.75 -26.71
N ALA A 109 12.11 -10.82 -26.93
CA ALA A 109 12.03 -11.96 -26.04
C ALA A 109 13.10 -13.00 -26.39
N GLY A 110 13.81 -13.50 -25.40
CA GLY A 110 14.88 -14.47 -25.56
C GLY A 110 14.99 -15.44 -24.39
N ARG A 111 15.96 -16.36 -24.53
CA ARG A 111 16.27 -17.36 -23.50
C ARG A 111 16.83 -16.68 -22.23
N PRO A 112 16.55 -17.21 -21.03
CA PRO A 112 17.00 -16.65 -19.75
C PRO A 112 18.48 -16.94 -19.46
N THR A 113 19.35 -16.45 -20.34
CA THR A 113 20.80 -16.67 -20.24
C THR A 113 21.40 -16.06 -18.99
N SER A 114 20.81 -14.99 -18.45
CA SER A 114 21.22 -14.39 -17.18
C SER A 114 21.04 -15.33 -15.98
N LEU A 115 20.23 -16.39 -16.10
CA LEU A 115 20.00 -17.37 -15.03
C LEU A 115 20.83 -18.65 -15.20
N ALA A 116 21.55 -18.80 -16.31
CA ALA A 116 22.17 -20.06 -16.70
C ALA A 116 23.19 -20.55 -15.65
N SER A 117 22.93 -21.74 -15.11
CA SER A 117 23.82 -22.45 -14.19
C SER A 117 23.42 -23.93 -14.17
N GLU A 118 24.40 -24.84 -14.14
CA GLU A 118 24.13 -26.27 -14.02
C GLU A 118 23.43 -26.62 -12.70
N ALA A 119 23.84 -25.95 -11.61
CA ALA A 119 23.21 -26.10 -10.30
C ALA A 119 21.76 -25.63 -10.32
N PHE A 120 21.48 -24.47 -10.95
CA PHE A 120 20.10 -24.00 -11.14
C PHE A 120 19.29 -24.99 -11.96
N ALA A 121 19.82 -25.48 -13.08
CA ALA A 121 19.11 -26.41 -13.95
C ALA A 121 18.83 -27.77 -13.29
N LYS A 122 19.67 -28.19 -12.34
CA LYS A 122 19.41 -29.36 -11.50
C LYS A 122 18.25 -29.08 -10.53
N ASP A 123 18.37 -28.03 -9.72
CA ASP A 123 17.38 -27.73 -8.68
C ASP A 123 16.00 -27.39 -9.27
N PHE A 124 15.95 -26.73 -10.43
CA PHE A 124 14.72 -26.48 -11.16
C PHE A 124 14.05 -27.77 -11.63
N ARG A 125 14.81 -28.72 -12.19
CA ARG A 125 14.25 -30.03 -12.60
C ARG A 125 13.73 -30.81 -11.41
N GLU A 126 14.46 -30.84 -10.31
CA GLU A 126 14.03 -31.53 -9.08
C GLU A 126 12.72 -30.91 -8.54
N LEU A 127 12.60 -29.58 -8.54
CA LEU A 127 11.38 -28.88 -8.13
C LEU A 127 10.15 -29.39 -8.90
N PHE A 128 10.19 -29.35 -10.23
CA PHE A 128 9.05 -29.78 -11.05
C PHE A 128 8.87 -31.31 -11.11
N GLN A 129 9.92 -32.09 -10.83
CA GLN A 129 9.82 -33.55 -10.72
C GLN A 129 9.10 -33.99 -9.45
N TYR A 130 9.37 -33.34 -8.32
CA TYR A 130 8.83 -33.73 -7.02
C TYR A 130 7.55 -32.99 -6.62
N HIS A 131 7.28 -31.83 -7.24
CA HIS A 131 6.14 -30.99 -6.93
C HIS A 131 5.28 -30.78 -8.18
N LYS A 132 4.25 -31.61 -8.35
CA LYS A 132 3.37 -31.56 -9.54
C LYS A 132 2.59 -30.26 -9.69
N ASP A 133 2.27 -29.63 -8.56
CA ASP A 133 1.57 -28.34 -8.51
C ASP A 133 2.56 -27.16 -8.47
N ALA A 134 3.82 -27.39 -8.82
CA ALA A 134 4.84 -26.34 -8.85
C ALA A 134 4.43 -25.23 -9.81
N ARG A 135 4.29 -24.01 -9.28
CA ARG A 135 4.03 -22.81 -10.08
C ARG A 135 4.73 -21.60 -9.52
N LEU A 136 5.12 -20.68 -10.41
CA LEU A 136 5.76 -19.44 -10.01
C LEU A 136 4.73 -18.50 -9.37
N LEU A 137 5.01 -18.08 -8.14
CA LEU A 137 4.18 -17.07 -7.46
C LEU A 137 4.69 -15.66 -7.68
N GLN A 138 6.02 -15.46 -7.60
CA GLN A 138 6.62 -14.13 -7.58
C GLN A 138 8.08 -14.16 -8.03
N LEU A 139 8.53 -13.10 -8.71
CA LEU A 139 9.94 -12.74 -8.84
C LEU A 139 10.20 -11.54 -7.95
N ARG A 140 11.19 -11.61 -7.06
CA ARG A 140 11.44 -10.54 -6.10
C ARG A 140 12.90 -10.17 -6.00
N ARG A 141 13.18 -8.87 -6.13
CA ARG A 141 14.49 -8.30 -5.80
C ARG A 141 14.45 -7.81 -4.35
N THR A 142 15.39 -8.25 -3.53
CA THR A 142 15.50 -7.83 -2.12
C THR A 142 16.96 -7.76 -1.69
N GLY A 143 17.43 -6.54 -1.38
CA GLY A 143 18.85 -6.30 -1.10
C GLY A 143 19.75 -6.84 -2.23
N GLN A 144 20.64 -7.76 -1.87
CA GLN A 144 21.58 -8.41 -2.80
C GLN A 144 21.01 -9.66 -3.50
N TRP A 145 19.72 -9.95 -3.35
CA TRP A 145 19.11 -11.18 -3.85
C TRP A 145 18.09 -10.92 -4.95
N LEU A 146 18.14 -11.76 -5.98
CA LEU A 146 16.99 -12.06 -6.81
C LEU A 146 16.42 -13.40 -6.35
N LEU A 147 15.11 -13.43 -6.12
CA LEU A 147 14.37 -14.60 -5.65
C LEU A 147 13.30 -14.98 -6.67
N ALA A 148 13.15 -16.27 -6.93
CA ALA A 148 11.99 -16.83 -7.61
C ALA A 148 11.25 -17.73 -6.64
N ALA A 149 10.07 -17.29 -6.19
CA ALA A 149 9.26 -18.00 -5.21
C ALA A 149 8.25 -18.89 -5.93
N PHE A 150 8.35 -20.20 -5.72
CA PHE A 150 7.43 -21.20 -6.24
C PHE A 150 6.54 -21.73 -5.14
N GLN A 151 5.26 -21.88 -5.45
CA GLN A 151 4.39 -22.73 -4.66
C GLN A 151 4.74 -24.18 -4.97
N SER A 152 5.03 -24.99 -3.96
CA SER A 152 5.43 -26.40 -4.11
C SER A 152 4.39 -27.39 -3.55
N GLY A 153 3.28 -26.89 -3.01
CA GLY A 153 2.22 -27.68 -2.40
C GLY A 153 0.85 -26.99 -2.48
N GLN A 154 -0.15 -27.49 -1.76
CA GLN A 154 -1.51 -26.97 -1.85
C GLN A 154 -1.68 -25.58 -1.21
N LYS A 155 -0.86 -25.24 -0.20
CA LYS A 155 -0.96 -23.95 0.49
C LYS A 155 0.01 -22.94 -0.11
N LEU A 156 -0.36 -21.66 -0.07
CA LEU A 156 0.55 -20.55 -0.43
C LEU A 156 1.77 -20.43 0.49
N SER A 157 1.74 -21.08 1.66
CA SER A 157 2.88 -21.20 2.58
C SER A 157 3.87 -22.27 2.17
N ASP A 158 3.47 -23.21 1.31
CA ASP A 158 4.34 -24.30 0.85
C ASP A 158 5.25 -23.76 -0.24
N LEU A 159 6.35 -23.12 0.17
CA LEU A 159 7.26 -22.41 -0.73
C LEU A 159 8.56 -23.20 -0.98
N ARG A 160 9.04 -23.06 -2.21
CA ARG A 160 10.43 -23.29 -2.60
C ARG A 160 10.96 -22.04 -3.26
N VAL A 161 12.08 -21.52 -2.76
CA VAL A 161 12.62 -20.24 -3.25
C VAL A 161 14.01 -20.43 -3.83
N LEU A 162 14.09 -20.30 -5.14
CA LEU A 162 15.35 -20.24 -5.88
C LEU A 162 15.98 -18.86 -5.70
N ARG A 163 17.28 -18.83 -5.40
CA ARG A 163 17.98 -17.61 -4.99
C ARG A 163 19.26 -17.39 -5.80
N TRP A 164 19.39 -16.19 -6.34
CA TRP A 164 20.60 -15.69 -7.02
C TRP A 164 21.14 -14.49 -6.26
N ARG A 165 22.46 -14.42 -6.11
CA ARG A 165 23.17 -13.22 -5.67
C ARG A 165 23.26 -12.23 -6.83
N ILE A 166 22.96 -10.98 -6.55
CA ILE A 166 23.11 -9.85 -7.45
C ILE A 166 24.49 -9.23 -7.21
N ASP A 167 25.31 -9.21 -8.26
CA ASP A 167 26.65 -8.64 -8.29
C ASP A 167 26.70 -7.41 -9.21
N GLY A 168 27.38 -6.34 -8.79
CA GLY A 168 27.48 -5.10 -9.57
C GLY A 168 26.23 -4.22 -9.48
N HIS A 169 26.15 -3.19 -10.34
CA HIS A 169 25.09 -2.18 -10.31
C HIS A 169 24.68 -1.75 -11.72
N GLY A 170 23.47 -1.20 -11.85
CA GLY A 170 22.97 -0.63 -13.10
C GLY A 170 22.96 -1.63 -14.24
N ALA A 171 23.52 -1.26 -15.40
CA ALA A 171 23.59 -2.12 -16.59
C ALA A 171 24.63 -3.26 -16.48
N GLY A 172 25.63 -3.14 -15.60
CA GLY A 172 26.69 -4.13 -15.41
C GLY A 172 26.35 -5.24 -14.41
N GLU A 173 25.13 -5.25 -13.90
CA GLU A 173 24.65 -6.22 -12.93
C GLU A 173 24.67 -7.65 -13.48
N ARG A 174 25.07 -8.61 -12.64
CA ARG A 174 25.09 -10.03 -12.95
C ARG A 174 24.44 -10.86 -11.85
N LEU A 175 23.91 -12.01 -12.22
CA LEU A 175 23.30 -12.95 -11.31
C LEU A 175 24.19 -14.19 -11.15
N SER A 176 24.39 -14.59 -9.89
CA SER A 176 25.10 -15.81 -9.54
C SER A 176 24.16 -16.73 -8.77
N TYR A 177 23.79 -17.88 -9.32
CA TYR A 177 22.91 -18.83 -8.62
C TYR A 177 23.56 -19.33 -7.33
N VAL A 178 22.77 -19.41 -6.25
CA VAL A 178 23.25 -19.85 -4.94
C VAL A 178 22.62 -21.17 -4.53
N ASP A 179 21.29 -21.20 -4.37
CA ASP A 179 20.55 -22.39 -3.91
C ASP A 179 19.03 -22.27 -4.14
N ASN A 180 18.29 -23.29 -3.69
CA ASN A 180 16.83 -23.35 -3.64
C ASN A 180 16.26 -23.21 -2.21
N ARG A 181 16.97 -22.47 -1.32
CA ARG A 181 16.65 -22.35 0.12
C ARG A 181 16.42 -20.89 0.57
N GLY A 182 15.90 -20.06 -0.34
CA GLY A 182 15.70 -18.63 -0.13
C GLY A 182 14.46 -18.25 0.67
N GLU A 183 13.76 -19.19 1.33
CA GLU A 183 12.46 -18.93 1.98
C GLU A 183 12.54 -17.83 3.04
N ARG A 184 13.67 -17.78 3.76
CA ARG A 184 13.94 -16.75 4.79
C ARG A 184 14.16 -15.36 4.18
N ASP A 185 14.65 -15.28 2.95
CA ASP A 185 14.81 -14.00 2.23
C ASP A 185 13.53 -13.59 1.50
N ALA A 186 12.54 -14.49 1.38
CA ALA A 186 11.25 -14.28 0.70
C ALA A 186 10.11 -13.82 1.63
N THR A 187 10.42 -13.43 2.88
CA THR A 187 9.40 -12.96 3.84
C THR A 187 8.85 -11.60 3.46
N PHE A 188 7.58 -11.35 3.74
CA PHE A 188 6.98 -10.03 3.57
C PHE A 188 7.23 -9.19 4.84
N PRO A 189 7.29 -7.86 4.73
CA PRO A 189 7.29 -7.01 5.91
C PRO A 189 5.99 -7.19 6.73
N PRO A 190 5.96 -6.71 7.98
CA PRO A 190 4.73 -6.68 8.75
C PRO A 190 3.60 -5.96 7.99
N PRO A 191 2.37 -6.49 7.96
CA PRO A 191 1.24 -5.86 7.28
C PRO A 191 0.81 -4.55 7.94
N HIS A 192 1.19 -4.35 9.21
CA HIS A 192 0.93 -3.17 10.01
C HIS A 192 2.25 -2.62 10.56
N ASP A 193 2.45 -1.31 10.43
CA ASP A 193 3.55 -0.58 11.09
C ASP A 193 3.14 0.00 12.45
N VAL A 194 2.13 -0.62 13.07
CA VAL A 194 1.60 -0.25 14.40
C VAL A 194 1.65 -1.44 15.34
N ALA A 195 1.84 -1.15 16.63
CA ALA A 195 1.72 -2.15 17.69
C ALA A 195 0.26 -2.20 18.18
N TRP A 196 -0.41 -3.31 17.93
CA TRP A 196 -1.74 -3.57 18.48
C TRP A 196 -1.66 -3.95 19.96
N ILE A 197 -2.39 -3.24 20.81
CA ILE A 197 -2.48 -3.45 22.24
C ILE A 197 -3.88 -3.95 22.56
N ARG A 198 -3.98 -5.07 23.29
CA ARG A 198 -5.27 -5.57 23.77
C ARG A 198 -5.70 -4.77 24.99
N ALA A 199 -6.93 -4.27 25.00
CA ALA A 199 -7.51 -3.69 26.20
C ALA A 199 -7.79 -4.79 27.24
N GLY A 200 -7.36 -4.56 28.48
CA GLY A 200 -7.61 -5.44 29.61
C GLY A 200 -8.76 -4.96 30.47
N ARG A 201 -9.07 -5.73 31.53
CA ARG A 201 -10.12 -5.39 32.50
C ARG A 201 -9.86 -4.08 33.26
N ASP A 202 -8.60 -3.69 33.39
CA ASP A 202 -8.17 -2.43 33.97
C ASP A 202 -8.68 -1.21 33.20
N ALA A 203 -8.99 -1.38 31.91
CA ALA A 203 -9.60 -0.34 31.08
C ALA A 203 -11.14 -0.27 31.21
N HIS A 204 -11.78 -1.14 31.99
CA HIS A 204 -13.23 -1.19 32.07
C HIS A 204 -13.78 -0.10 33.00
N VAL A 205 -14.69 0.71 32.47
CA VAL A 205 -15.46 1.70 33.23
C VAL A 205 -16.87 1.17 33.42
N GLN A 206 -17.26 1.00 34.68
CA GLN A 206 -18.55 0.42 35.06
C GLN A 206 -19.64 1.51 35.16
N GLY A 207 -20.88 1.13 34.88
CA GLY A 207 -22.04 2.01 35.01
C GLY A 207 -23.26 1.45 34.27
N GLN A 208 -24.23 2.31 33.93
CA GLN A 208 -25.43 1.90 33.19
C GLN A 208 -25.11 1.51 31.73
N HIS A 209 -24.20 2.25 31.10
CA HIS A 209 -23.63 1.99 29.78
C HIS A 209 -22.11 1.79 29.93
N PRO A 210 -21.69 0.62 30.45
CA PRO A 210 -20.29 0.33 30.75
C PRO A 210 -19.48 0.20 29.46
N HIS A 211 -18.25 0.70 29.47
CA HIS A 211 -17.42 0.78 28.28
C HIS A 211 -15.94 0.52 28.61
N VAL A 212 -15.14 0.29 27.58
CA VAL A 212 -13.68 0.16 27.65
C VAL A 212 -13.05 1.50 27.30
N ASN A 213 -12.28 2.05 28.24
CA ASN A 213 -11.48 3.24 28.03
C ASN A 213 -10.24 2.91 27.20
N VAL A 214 -10.10 3.56 26.05
CA VAL A 214 -8.93 3.47 25.19
C VAL A 214 -8.18 4.81 25.23
N LEU A 215 -7.00 4.77 25.87
CA LEU A 215 -6.03 5.88 25.92
C LEU A 215 -6.59 7.19 26.52
N ASP A 216 -7.59 7.11 27.41
CA ASP A 216 -8.30 8.29 27.97
C ASP A 216 -8.85 9.23 26.87
N THR A 217 -9.11 8.67 25.69
CA THR A 217 -9.37 9.44 24.46
C THR A 217 -10.66 9.01 23.77
N VAL A 218 -10.92 7.71 23.73
CA VAL A 218 -12.10 7.12 23.09
C VAL A 218 -12.60 5.95 23.92
N PHE A 219 -13.91 5.79 23.99
CA PHE A 219 -14.56 4.83 24.87
C PHE A 219 -15.44 3.91 24.04
N VAL A 220 -15.23 2.60 24.16
CA VAL A 220 -15.80 1.60 23.24
C VAL A 220 -16.63 0.60 24.01
N GLU A 221 -17.84 0.31 23.54
CA GLU A 221 -18.69 -0.73 24.12
C GLU A 221 -19.31 -1.61 23.02
N CYS A 222 -19.57 -2.87 23.35
CA CYS A 222 -20.35 -3.80 22.51
C CYS A 222 -21.63 -4.28 23.23
N VAL A 223 -22.09 -3.52 24.24
CA VAL A 223 -23.21 -3.92 25.10
C VAL A 223 -24.52 -3.31 24.59
N GLY A 224 -25.66 -3.89 24.93
CA GLY A 224 -26.95 -3.30 24.60
C GLY A 224 -27.36 -3.43 23.13
N GLY A 225 -26.73 -4.32 22.37
CA GLY A 225 -27.11 -4.63 20.99
C GLY A 225 -26.33 -3.89 19.92
N ASP A 226 -25.38 -3.02 20.26
CA ASP A 226 -24.51 -2.35 19.30
C ASP A 226 -23.04 -2.30 19.73
N LEU A 227 -22.18 -2.11 18.73
CA LEU A 227 -20.83 -1.62 18.89
C LEU A 227 -20.89 -0.10 18.83
N THR A 228 -20.61 0.57 19.94
CA THR A 228 -20.65 2.01 20.07
C THR A 228 -19.28 2.59 20.40
N VAL A 229 -18.93 3.70 19.74
CA VAL A 229 -17.73 4.49 20.00
C VAL A 229 -18.12 5.87 20.53
N LYS A 230 -17.68 6.21 21.75
CA LYS A 230 -17.97 7.47 22.46
C LYS A 230 -16.70 8.31 22.61
N VAL A 231 -16.90 9.62 22.81
CA VAL A 231 -15.81 10.61 22.97
C VAL A 231 -15.75 11.24 24.35
N GLU A 232 -16.71 10.89 25.22
CA GLU A 232 -16.77 11.31 26.61
C GLU A 232 -16.82 10.06 27.50
N ASP A 233 -16.12 10.13 28.63
CA ASP A 233 -16.22 9.13 29.69
C ASP A 233 -17.55 9.31 30.42
N ASN A 234 -18.62 8.82 29.79
CA ASN A 234 -19.96 8.95 30.33
C ASN A 234 -20.70 7.61 30.25
N THR A 235 -20.93 7.00 31.41
CA THR A 235 -21.68 5.75 31.54
C THR A 235 -23.17 5.95 31.77
N SER A 236 -23.68 7.19 31.80
CA SER A 236 -25.11 7.49 31.95
C SER A 236 -25.88 7.44 30.62
N THR A 237 -25.18 7.54 29.49
CA THR A 237 -25.77 7.46 28.15
C THR A 237 -25.00 6.51 27.24
N GLY A 238 -25.72 5.78 26.39
CA GLY A 238 -25.14 4.95 25.32
C GLY A 238 -24.84 5.70 24.02
N ALA A 239 -25.09 7.01 23.92
CA ALA A 239 -24.89 7.73 22.66
C ALA A 239 -23.38 7.90 22.35
N GLY A 240 -23.00 7.61 21.11
CA GLY A 240 -21.64 7.74 20.60
C GLY A 240 -21.56 8.52 19.30
N VAL A 241 -20.33 8.72 18.82
CA VAL A 241 -20.04 9.29 17.50
C VAL A 241 -20.12 8.26 16.37
N TYR A 242 -20.29 6.98 16.73
CA TYR A 242 -20.51 5.85 15.84
C TYR A 242 -21.25 4.75 16.59
N SER A 243 -22.18 4.09 15.92
CA SER A 243 -22.89 2.90 16.41
C SER A 243 -23.27 2.00 15.22
N GLU A 244 -23.10 0.70 15.37
CA GLU A 244 -23.62 -0.32 14.45
C GLU A 244 -24.03 -1.59 15.22
N PRO A 245 -25.04 -2.35 14.77
CA PRO A 245 -25.53 -3.51 15.51
C PRO A 245 -24.47 -4.61 15.64
N VAL A 246 -24.56 -5.39 16.72
CA VAL A 246 -23.81 -6.64 16.93
C VAL A 246 -24.74 -7.85 16.81
N ASP A 247 -24.18 -9.00 16.46
CA ASP A 247 -24.98 -10.22 16.25
C ASP A 247 -25.60 -10.73 17.57
N GLU A 248 -24.85 -10.70 18.66
CA GLU A 248 -25.32 -11.10 19.98
C GLU A 248 -25.60 -9.89 20.87
N ALA A 249 -26.88 -9.54 21.03
CA ALA A 249 -27.28 -8.34 21.74
C ALA A 249 -27.07 -8.39 23.26
N ASN A 250 -26.98 -9.60 23.84
CA ASN A 250 -26.87 -9.81 25.29
C ASN A 250 -25.41 -9.98 25.76
N GLN A 251 -24.43 -9.55 24.97
CA GLN A 251 -23.02 -9.62 25.37
C GLN A 251 -22.68 -8.57 26.43
N GLY A 252 -21.87 -8.96 27.41
CA GLY A 252 -21.30 -8.10 28.43
C GLY A 252 -19.97 -7.48 27.99
N LEU A 253 -19.42 -6.59 28.83
CA LEU A 253 -18.20 -5.85 28.50
C LEU A 253 -16.96 -6.74 28.31
N ASP A 254 -16.88 -7.86 29.03
CA ASP A 254 -15.78 -8.83 28.95
C ASP A 254 -15.84 -9.74 27.70
N ASP A 255 -16.97 -9.77 26.99
CA ASP A 255 -17.22 -10.75 25.92
C ASP A 255 -16.60 -10.35 24.58
N ALA A 256 -16.45 -9.05 24.32
CA ALA A 256 -15.84 -8.53 23.11
C ALA A 256 -14.32 -8.44 23.25
N GLU A 257 -13.59 -8.76 22.18
CA GLU A 257 -12.15 -8.51 22.14
C GLU A 257 -11.85 -7.16 21.52
N ILE A 258 -11.31 -6.24 22.33
CA ILE A 258 -10.95 -4.89 21.88
C ILE A 258 -9.43 -4.76 21.84
N TRP A 259 -8.91 -4.44 20.66
CA TRP A 259 -7.52 -4.09 20.41
C TRP A 259 -7.47 -2.66 19.88
N TYR A 260 -6.39 -1.95 20.21
CA TYR A 260 -6.18 -0.59 19.74
C TYR A 260 -4.73 -0.31 19.37
N ALA A 261 -4.53 0.70 18.55
CA ALA A 261 -3.22 1.30 18.29
C ALA A 261 -3.34 2.82 18.30
N GLY A 262 -2.54 3.47 19.14
CA GLY A 262 -2.48 4.94 19.21
C GLY A 262 -1.51 5.50 18.17
N LEU A 263 -2.01 6.33 17.27
CA LEU A 263 -1.20 7.15 16.35
C LEU A 263 -1.19 8.60 16.83
N GLU A 264 -0.47 9.48 16.14
CA GLU A 264 -0.44 10.92 16.48
C GLU A 264 -1.85 11.52 16.49
N ASN A 265 -2.53 11.50 15.34
CA ASN A 265 -3.84 12.11 15.15
C ASN A 265 -5.01 11.11 15.14
N LEU A 266 -4.73 9.81 15.18
CA LEU A 266 -5.72 8.73 15.05
C LEU A 266 -5.61 7.71 16.18
N VAL A 267 -6.70 7.00 16.44
CA VAL A 267 -6.70 5.74 17.19
C VAL A 267 -7.30 4.69 16.27
N LEU A 268 -6.55 3.64 15.98
CA LEU A 268 -7.07 2.48 15.26
C LEU A 268 -7.68 1.52 16.27
N LEU A 269 -8.85 0.99 15.94
CA LEU A 269 -9.58 0.02 16.76
C LEU A 269 -9.77 -1.25 15.94
N ARG A 270 -9.54 -2.39 16.57
CA ARG A 270 -9.80 -3.72 16.04
C ARG A 270 -10.65 -4.45 17.07
N ILE A 271 -11.91 -4.67 16.73
CA ILE A 271 -12.93 -5.13 17.68
C ILE A 271 -13.57 -6.39 17.15
N LYS A 272 -13.59 -7.44 17.96
CA LYS A 272 -14.37 -8.65 17.68
C LYS A 272 -15.51 -8.72 18.67
N PRO A 273 -16.74 -8.35 18.28
CA PRO A 273 -17.89 -8.58 19.12
C PRO A 273 -18.08 -10.07 19.40
N TYR A 274 -18.81 -10.38 20.45
CA TYR A 274 -18.96 -11.74 20.94
C TYR A 274 -19.53 -12.68 19.87
N ARG A 275 -18.82 -13.80 19.63
CA ARG A 275 -19.17 -14.87 18.67
C ARG A 275 -19.26 -14.47 17.20
N GLU A 276 -18.94 -13.23 16.85
CA GLU A 276 -18.81 -12.85 15.44
C GLU A 276 -17.56 -13.51 14.84
N PRO A 277 -17.59 -13.93 13.57
CA PRO A 277 -16.44 -14.58 12.94
C PRO A 277 -15.27 -13.61 12.74
N ASP A 278 -15.59 -12.35 12.42
CA ASP A 278 -14.66 -11.36 11.90
C ASP A 278 -14.40 -10.21 12.88
N TYR A 279 -13.21 -9.62 12.76
CA TYR A 279 -12.91 -8.35 13.43
C TYR A 279 -13.44 -7.19 12.60
N ARG A 280 -14.08 -6.25 13.27
CA ARG A 280 -14.44 -4.94 12.73
C ARG A 280 -13.30 -3.97 12.98
N HIS A 281 -12.90 -3.22 11.97
CA HIS A 281 -11.79 -2.27 12.10
C HIS A 281 -12.28 -0.85 11.92
N LEU A 282 -11.95 0.02 12.87
CA LEU A 282 -12.39 1.40 12.90
C LEU A 282 -11.21 2.34 13.06
N VAL A 283 -11.36 3.53 12.49
CA VAL A 283 -10.46 4.67 12.70
C VAL A 283 -11.21 5.71 13.48
N PHE A 284 -10.73 6.03 14.68
CA PHE A 284 -11.16 7.20 15.42
C PHE A 284 -10.18 8.36 15.16
N ASN A 285 -10.71 9.50 14.74
CA ASN A 285 -9.92 10.70 14.47
C ASN A 285 -9.98 11.65 15.67
N LYS A 286 -8.82 11.90 16.29
CA LYS A 286 -8.71 12.70 17.51
C LYS A 286 -9.04 14.17 17.29
N LEU A 287 -8.82 14.69 16.08
CA LEU A 287 -9.03 16.08 15.70
C LEU A 287 -10.50 16.36 15.39
N THR A 288 -11.12 15.49 14.58
CA THR A 288 -12.52 15.67 14.17
C THR A 288 -13.52 15.04 15.12
N LYS A 289 -13.06 14.21 16.07
CA LYS A 289 -13.87 13.44 17.02
C LYS A 289 -14.89 12.53 16.30
N ARG A 290 -14.53 12.00 15.13
CA ARG A 290 -15.36 11.07 14.36
C ARG A 290 -14.73 9.70 14.31
N ALA A 291 -15.57 8.66 14.28
CA ALA A 291 -15.16 7.30 14.01
C ALA A 291 -15.72 6.82 12.67
N GLN A 292 -14.97 5.99 11.97
CA GLN A 292 -15.37 5.38 10.71
C GLN A 292 -14.88 3.93 10.65
N ARG A 293 -15.75 3.00 10.25
CA ARG A 293 -15.39 1.62 9.96
C ARG A 293 -14.67 1.52 8.61
N ILE A 294 -13.49 0.90 8.62
CA ILE A 294 -12.61 0.68 7.46
C ILE A 294 -11.97 -0.70 7.62
N ASP A 295 -12.68 -1.77 7.27
CA ASP A 295 -12.20 -3.15 7.48
C ASP A 295 -10.93 -3.48 6.69
N ALA A 296 -10.67 -2.77 5.59
CA ALA A 296 -9.45 -2.92 4.79
C ALA A 296 -8.15 -2.64 5.58
N ILE A 297 -8.19 -1.91 6.70
CA ILE A 297 -7.00 -1.73 7.55
C ILE A 297 -6.63 -3.02 8.29
N GLY A 298 -7.55 -3.99 8.38
CA GLY A 298 -7.32 -5.28 9.02
C GLY A 298 -6.37 -6.18 8.24
N SER A 299 -6.40 -6.14 6.91
CA SER A 299 -5.50 -6.93 6.07
C SER A 299 -4.09 -6.32 6.05
N SER A 300 -3.99 -5.02 5.84
CA SER A 300 -2.73 -4.27 5.87
C SER A 300 -2.98 -2.78 5.99
N CYS A 301 -2.15 -2.08 6.76
CA CYS A 301 -2.23 -0.65 6.97
C CYS A 301 -0.86 -0.08 7.32
N GLN A 302 -0.49 1.04 6.72
CA GLN A 302 0.77 1.73 6.98
C GLN A 302 0.49 3.20 7.33
N GLN A 303 1.33 3.79 8.18
CA GLN A 303 1.25 5.21 8.50
C GLN A 303 1.74 6.06 7.33
N LEU A 304 0.99 7.13 7.06
CA LEU A 304 1.49 8.23 6.24
C LEU A 304 2.46 9.08 7.07
N PRO A 305 3.48 9.71 6.46
CA PRO A 305 4.48 10.50 7.17
C PRO A 305 3.86 11.66 7.95
N GLU A 306 4.58 12.18 8.95
CA GLU A 306 4.21 13.40 9.69
C GLU A 306 2.80 13.36 10.30
N GLY A 307 2.37 12.17 10.72
CA GLY A 307 1.05 11.98 11.31
C GLY A 307 -0.10 12.31 10.34
N HIS A 308 0.15 12.35 9.04
CA HIS A 308 -0.82 12.75 8.02
C HIS A 308 -2.00 11.79 7.92
N GLY A 309 -1.87 10.55 8.38
CA GLY A 309 -2.94 9.56 8.35
C GLY A 309 -2.42 8.14 8.14
N ILE A 310 -3.21 7.33 7.47
CA ILE A 310 -2.91 5.94 7.13
C ILE A 310 -3.25 5.63 5.67
N VAL A 311 -2.56 4.65 5.11
CA VAL A 311 -2.82 4.06 3.79
C VAL A 311 -3.00 2.55 3.96
N PHE A 312 -3.91 1.99 3.17
CA PHE A 312 -4.24 0.56 3.13
C PHE A 312 -4.47 0.17 1.66
N PRO A 313 -4.48 -1.12 1.29
CA PRO A 313 -4.49 -1.52 -0.13
C PRO A 313 -5.58 -0.84 -0.97
N GLY A 314 -6.78 -0.71 -0.41
CA GLY A 314 -7.95 -0.12 -1.07
C GLY A 314 -8.12 1.40 -0.90
N GLY A 315 -7.23 2.12 -0.22
CA GLY A 315 -7.50 3.52 0.10
C GLY A 315 -6.61 4.18 1.14
N TYR A 316 -7.06 5.33 1.64
CA TYR A 316 -6.38 6.07 2.70
C TYR A 316 -7.35 6.87 3.56
N TYR A 317 -6.88 7.20 4.76
CA TYR A 317 -7.58 8.09 5.69
C TYR A 317 -6.60 9.14 6.21
N LEU A 318 -6.93 10.42 6.05
CA LEU A 318 -6.10 11.54 6.47
C LEU A 318 -6.53 12.10 7.83
N ALA A 319 -5.59 12.72 8.54
CA ALA A 319 -5.81 13.36 9.83
C ALA A 319 -6.88 14.48 9.78
N ASN A 320 -7.07 15.13 8.62
CA ASN A 320 -8.14 16.11 8.42
C ASN A 320 -9.55 15.48 8.27
N GLY A 321 -9.67 14.14 8.33
CA GLY A 321 -10.91 13.40 8.19
C GLY A 321 -11.27 13.00 6.76
N THR A 322 -10.45 13.35 5.76
CA THR A 322 -10.65 12.87 4.39
C THR A 322 -10.36 11.37 4.31
N ALA A 323 -11.40 10.60 3.97
CA ALA A 323 -11.28 9.18 3.66
C ALA A 323 -11.54 8.97 2.18
N LYS A 324 -10.71 8.16 1.52
CA LYS A 324 -10.93 7.75 0.13
C LYS A 324 -10.74 6.25 0.01
N VAL A 325 -11.75 5.59 -0.55
CA VAL A 325 -11.71 4.18 -0.94
C VAL A 325 -11.76 4.15 -2.46
N PHE A 326 -10.82 3.42 -3.06
CA PHE A 326 -10.75 3.26 -4.49
C PHE A 326 -11.68 2.13 -4.94
N PRO A 327 -12.31 2.23 -6.13
CA PRO A 327 -13.32 1.27 -6.58
C PRO A 327 -12.75 -0.10 -6.98
N GLN A 328 -11.43 -0.25 -7.10
CA GLN A 328 -10.81 -1.52 -7.49
C GLN A 328 -10.85 -2.54 -6.33
N PRO A 329 -11.12 -3.83 -6.61
CA PRO A 329 -11.08 -4.87 -5.59
C PRO A 329 -9.64 -5.20 -5.20
N LEU A 330 -9.24 -4.70 -4.02
CA LEU A 330 -7.89 -4.82 -3.46
C LEU A 330 -7.90 -5.57 -2.11
N ASP A 331 -8.91 -6.39 -1.88
CA ASP A 331 -8.96 -7.32 -0.74
C ASP A 331 -7.85 -8.37 -0.83
N GLY A 332 -7.32 -8.80 0.31
CA GLY A 332 -6.24 -9.80 0.38
C GLY A 332 -4.86 -9.31 -0.06
N PHE A 333 -4.72 -8.04 -0.44
CA PHE A 333 -3.43 -7.44 -0.72
C PHE A 333 -2.66 -7.19 0.58
N GLU A 334 -1.38 -7.57 0.60
CA GLU A 334 -0.48 -7.41 1.73
C GLU A 334 0.61 -6.38 1.40
N PHE A 335 1.03 -5.59 2.37
CA PHE A 335 2.13 -4.65 2.19
C PHE A 335 3.41 -5.38 1.81
N LEU A 336 4.11 -4.87 0.79
CA LEU A 336 5.32 -5.46 0.25
C LEU A 336 6.53 -4.54 0.36
N ALA A 337 6.39 -3.26 0.01
CA ALA A 337 7.50 -2.32 -0.03
C ALA A 337 7.03 -0.86 0.06
N LEU A 338 7.96 -0.01 0.49
CA LEU A 338 7.85 1.44 0.45
C LEU A 338 9.05 2.00 -0.33
N HIS A 339 8.79 2.71 -1.42
CA HIS A 339 9.82 3.49 -2.11
C HIS A 339 9.66 4.97 -1.80
N ARG A 340 10.76 5.66 -1.56
CA ARG A 340 10.79 7.11 -1.31
C ARG A 340 11.47 7.76 -2.51
N SER A 341 10.87 8.80 -3.05
CA SER A 341 11.53 9.61 -4.07
C SER A 341 12.68 10.41 -3.44
N PRO A 342 13.80 10.63 -4.16
CA PRO A 342 14.91 11.45 -3.66
C PRO A 342 14.53 12.92 -3.37
N ASN A 343 13.49 13.46 -4.01
CA ASN A 343 12.99 14.81 -3.73
C ASN A 343 12.27 14.92 -2.36
N GLY A 344 11.98 13.80 -1.69
CA GLY A 344 11.30 13.75 -0.40
C GLY A 344 9.78 14.00 -0.44
N GLU A 345 9.19 14.15 -1.63
CA GLU A 345 7.79 14.55 -1.78
C GLU A 345 6.86 13.40 -2.09
N ASP A 346 7.36 12.29 -2.63
CA ASP A 346 6.56 11.18 -3.09
C ASP A 346 6.96 9.88 -2.38
N LEU A 347 5.96 9.12 -1.96
CA LEU A 347 6.10 7.78 -1.43
C LEU A 347 5.29 6.81 -2.27
N LEU A 348 5.89 5.69 -2.68
CA LEU A 348 5.19 4.60 -3.35
C LEU A 348 4.97 3.46 -2.36
N TYR A 349 3.73 3.29 -1.92
CA TYR A 349 3.32 2.12 -1.16
C TYR A 349 2.98 1.00 -2.14
N VAL A 350 3.66 -0.13 -1.99
CA VAL A 350 3.47 -1.31 -2.83
C VAL A 350 2.77 -2.39 -2.02
N TYR A 351 1.63 -2.83 -2.52
CA TYR A 351 0.92 -3.99 -2.00
C TYR A 351 0.93 -5.12 -3.04
N HIS A 352 0.92 -6.36 -2.57
CA HIS A 352 0.93 -7.54 -3.43
C HIS A 352 -0.09 -8.57 -2.95
N HIS A 353 -0.84 -9.13 -3.89
CA HIS A 353 -1.80 -10.19 -3.66
C HIS A 353 -1.18 -11.53 -4.08
N ARG A 354 -0.75 -12.33 -3.10
CA ARG A 354 0.11 -13.50 -3.30
C ARG A 354 -0.50 -14.60 -4.18
N ALA A 355 -1.81 -14.81 -4.10
CA ALA A 355 -2.48 -15.83 -4.92
C ALA A 355 -2.50 -15.40 -6.40
N ASP A 356 -3.07 -14.23 -6.66
CA ASP A 356 -3.28 -13.72 -8.02
C ASP A 356 -2.00 -13.18 -8.68
N GLY A 357 -0.95 -12.85 -7.92
CA GLY A 357 0.27 -12.22 -8.45
C GLY A 357 0.06 -10.78 -8.91
N ARG A 358 -0.92 -10.09 -8.30
CA ARG A 358 -1.23 -8.69 -8.61
C ARG A 358 -0.53 -7.75 -7.64
N TYR A 359 -0.17 -6.58 -8.13
CA TYR A 359 0.41 -5.48 -7.39
C TYR A 359 -0.50 -4.26 -7.44
N ALA A 360 -0.59 -3.52 -6.35
CA ALA A 360 -1.21 -2.21 -6.30
C ALA A 360 -0.16 -1.19 -5.83
N LEU A 361 0.16 -0.22 -6.70
CA LEU A 361 1.14 0.83 -6.41
C LEU A 361 0.39 2.13 -6.11
N LEU A 362 0.51 2.61 -4.88
CA LEU A 362 -0.17 3.80 -4.37
C LEU A 362 0.86 4.90 -4.14
N ARG A 363 0.91 5.88 -5.05
CA ARG A 363 1.75 7.07 -4.89
C ARG A 363 1.05 8.07 -3.97
N TYR A 364 1.68 8.35 -2.83
CA TYR A 364 1.29 9.41 -1.93
C TYR A 364 2.21 10.61 -2.10
N ASN A 365 1.64 11.79 -2.31
CA ASN A 365 2.39 13.04 -2.31
C ASN A 365 2.25 13.76 -0.95
N VAL A 366 3.38 14.05 -0.30
CA VAL A 366 3.45 14.62 1.05
C VAL A 366 2.90 16.04 1.09
N ILE A 367 3.17 16.84 0.06
CA ILE A 367 2.76 18.25 -0.01
C ILE A 367 1.27 18.36 -0.30
N ALA A 368 0.79 17.67 -1.34
CA ALA A 368 -0.62 17.65 -1.71
C ALA A 368 -1.49 16.86 -0.73
N ARG A 369 -0.87 16.00 0.10
CA ARG A 369 -1.53 15.06 1.02
C ARG A 369 -2.60 14.24 0.32
N ALA A 370 -2.25 13.65 -0.81
CA ALA A 370 -3.19 12.90 -1.64
C ALA A 370 -2.53 11.64 -2.20
N ILE A 371 -3.37 10.62 -2.45
CA ILE A 371 -2.98 9.44 -3.21
C ILE A 371 -3.69 9.47 -4.57
N ASP A 372 -2.90 9.26 -5.62
CA ASP A 372 -3.39 9.12 -6.98
C ASP A 372 -4.24 7.84 -7.16
N THR A 373 -4.87 7.67 -8.31
CA THR A 373 -5.51 6.38 -8.63
C THR A 373 -4.46 5.27 -8.62
N PRO A 374 -4.68 4.15 -7.88
CA PRO A 374 -3.71 3.07 -7.78
C PRO A 374 -3.33 2.48 -9.14
N LEU A 375 -2.04 2.24 -9.34
CA LEU A 375 -1.55 1.52 -10.51
C LEU A 375 -1.57 0.01 -10.23
N VAL A 376 -2.54 -0.71 -10.82
CA VAL A 376 -2.74 -2.15 -10.56
C VAL A 376 -2.16 -3.04 -11.65
N CYS A 377 -1.06 -3.74 -11.40
CA CYS A 377 -0.33 -4.53 -12.42
C CYS A 377 -0.06 -5.98 -11.95
N ASN A 378 0.57 -6.81 -12.78
CA ASN A 378 0.92 -8.21 -12.49
C ASN A 378 2.42 -8.41 -12.23
N GLY A 379 3.18 -7.33 -12.27
CA GLY A 379 4.63 -7.32 -12.06
C GLY A 379 5.13 -5.90 -12.24
N TYR A 380 6.14 -5.51 -11.46
CA TYR A 380 6.71 -4.19 -11.60
C TYR A 380 8.20 -4.18 -11.25
N THR A 381 8.92 -3.25 -11.86
CA THR A 381 10.30 -2.97 -11.46
C THR A 381 10.62 -1.49 -11.66
N LEU A 382 11.33 -0.92 -10.69
CA LEU A 382 11.88 0.43 -10.80
C LEU A 382 13.29 0.38 -11.40
N HIS A 383 13.58 1.33 -12.27
CA HIS A 383 14.88 1.57 -12.86
C HIS A 383 15.59 2.71 -12.12
N PRO A 384 16.93 2.72 -12.09
CA PRO A 384 17.70 3.78 -11.42
C PRO A 384 17.40 5.20 -11.91
N ASP A 385 16.89 5.35 -13.14
CA ASP A 385 16.55 6.63 -13.78
C ASP A 385 15.10 7.09 -13.52
N GLY A 386 14.36 6.40 -12.64
CA GLY A 386 12.97 6.76 -12.32
C GLY A 386 11.94 6.12 -13.24
N ARG A 387 12.36 5.32 -14.22
CA ARG A 387 11.44 4.57 -15.07
C ARG A 387 10.84 3.40 -14.28
N LEU A 388 9.52 3.28 -14.31
CA LEU A 388 8.77 2.16 -13.74
C LEU A 388 8.25 1.29 -14.88
N ALA A 389 8.68 0.04 -14.94
CA ALA A 389 8.10 -0.94 -15.85
C ALA A 389 6.98 -1.70 -15.13
N CYS A 390 5.81 -1.82 -15.76
CA CYS A 390 4.66 -2.54 -15.25
C CYS A 390 4.17 -3.57 -16.27
N LEU A 391 4.04 -4.82 -15.83
CA LEU A 391 3.42 -5.90 -16.58
C LEU A 391 1.90 -5.84 -16.43
N ARG A 392 1.16 -5.84 -17.54
CA ARG A 392 -0.29 -6.12 -17.55
C ARG A 392 -0.50 -7.51 -18.14
N ALA A 393 -1.08 -8.39 -17.33
CA ALA A 393 -1.35 -9.76 -17.70
C ALA A 393 -2.83 -10.09 -17.47
N ASP A 394 -3.40 -10.80 -18.43
CA ASP A 394 -4.68 -11.46 -18.26
C ASP A 394 -4.51 -12.72 -17.39
N PRO A 395 -5.54 -13.12 -16.62
CA PRO A 395 -5.50 -14.36 -15.84
C PRO A 395 -5.49 -15.62 -16.70
N GLU A 396 -5.88 -15.50 -17.98
CA GLU A 396 -5.88 -16.60 -18.93
C GLU A 396 -4.53 -16.71 -19.68
N PRO A 397 -4.06 -17.92 -20.00
CA PRO A 397 -2.81 -18.10 -20.73
C PRO A 397 -2.82 -17.41 -22.10
N ALA A 398 -1.84 -16.54 -22.34
CA ALA A 398 -1.67 -15.82 -23.59
C ALA A 398 -0.21 -15.87 -24.05
N ARG A 399 0.01 -15.64 -25.35
CA ARG A 399 1.37 -15.47 -25.91
C ARG A 399 1.80 -14.01 -25.94
N LEU A 400 0.85 -13.08 -25.93
CA LEU A 400 1.10 -11.65 -26.07
C LEU A 400 0.88 -10.97 -24.72
N HIS A 401 1.92 -10.40 -24.15
CA HIS A 401 1.92 -9.73 -22.84
C HIS A 401 2.19 -8.25 -23.01
N THR A 402 1.63 -7.42 -22.13
CA THR A 402 1.79 -5.97 -22.23
C THR A 402 2.77 -5.49 -21.16
N ILE A 403 3.75 -4.70 -21.56
CA ILE A 403 4.65 -4.00 -20.64
C ILE A 403 4.50 -2.50 -20.89
N GLU A 404 4.16 -1.78 -19.84
CA GLU A 404 4.05 -0.32 -19.83
C GLU A 404 5.25 0.27 -19.10
N PHE A 405 5.82 1.34 -19.65
CA PHE A 405 6.85 2.12 -18.98
C PHE A 405 6.30 3.46 -18.57
N TRP A 406 6.50 3.83 -17.32
CA TRP A 406 6.09 5.07 -16.72
C TRP A 406 7.32 5.88 -16.33
N SER A 407 7.30 7.18 -16.58
CA SER A 407 8.23 8.11 -15.94
C SER A 407 7.71 8.41 -14.55
N THR A 408 8.55 8.32 -13.52
CA THR A 408 8.14 8.51 -12.12
C THR A 408 9.22 9.27 -11.33
N PRO A 409 8.88 9.86 -10.18
CA PRO A 409 9.87 10.52 -9.32
C PRO A 409 10.78 9.53 -8.55
N PHE A 410 10.60 8.21 -8.71
CA PHE A 410 11.29 7.17 -7.93
C PHE A 410 12.58 6.69 -8.60
N HIS A 411 13.61 7.53 -8.59
CA HIS A 411 14.96 7.24 -9.11
C HIS A 411 15.96 7.00 -7.98
N ASP A 412 17.12 6.44 -8.30
CA ASP A 412 18.20 6.25 -7.32
C ASP A 412 18.88 7.60 -7.02
N GLU A 413 19.36 7.80 -5.78
CA GLU A 413 20.07 9.03 -5.38
C GLU A 413 21.29 9.33 -6.28
N ALA A 414 22.00 8.30 -6.73
CA ALA A 414 23.14 8.45 -7.64
C ALA A 414 22.74 9.05 -9.00
N HIS A 415 21.49 8.86 -9.44
CA HIS A 415 20.95 9.49 -10.65
C HIS A 415 20.53 10.94 -10.39
N ALA A 416 20.01 11.24 -9.20
CA ALA A 416 19.59 12.58 -8.79
C ALA A 416 20.74 13.60 -8.84
N VAL A 417 21.97 13.18 -8.48
CA VAL A 417 23.18 14.03 -8.48
C VAL A 417 23.69 14.32 -9.90
N GLY A 418 23.33 13.49 -10.89
CA GLY A 418 23.79 13.61 -12.28
C GLY A 418 22.81 14.30 -13.25
N ALA A 419 21.58 14.57 -12.82
CA ALA A 419 20.60 15.28 -13.63
C ALA A 419 20.97 16.77 -13.71
N PRO A 420 20.90 17.42 -14.90
CA PRO A 420 21.07 18.86 -14.99
C PRO A 420 20.03 19.54 -14.11
N VAL A 421 20.47 20.35 -13.16
CA VAL A 421 19.64 21.43 -12.61
C VAL A 421 19.52 22.46 -13.72
N ASP A 422 18.44 22.40 -14.49
CA ASP A 422 18.07 23.50 -15.37
C ASP A 422 17.86 24.74 -14.47
N GLY A 423 18.78 25.69 -14.59
CA GLY A 423 18.91 26.86 -13.73
C GLY A 423 17.96 28.00 -14.02
#